data_AF-A0A932IJD2-F1
#
_entry.id   AF-A0A932IJD2-F1
#
_cell.length_a   1.000
_cell.length_b   1.000
_cell.length_c   1.000
_cell.angle_alpha   90.00
_cell.angle_beta   90.00
_cell.angle_gamma   90.00
#
_symmetry.space_group_name_H-M   'P 1'
#
loop_
_entity.id
_entity.type
_entity.pdbx_description
1 polymer ?
#
loop_
_entity_poly.entity_id
_entity_poly.type
_entity_poly.pdbx_seq_one_letter_code
_entity_poly.pdbx_strand_id
1 'polypeptide(L)'
;MAALGCESDFFGLASEPLDAAIPGARSLKFVLDRADGDSLYFQNSRKYLVHWEFASEHLSGRGLPVVPDLPSFNETEYYSPDRRFVLGAVTFYETSGEPGIWAFELSGYDTATAEMMELAFRAVAGAAYFGELLRFHPTSEAVLLEAERLPRDIPIVATDEIFAGIDYQPLNLATALGRLAFVRADDLEDSFVGFRDIVVLDRVPNDITVVSGIITAELQTPLSHVNVLSQNRGTPNMGLRGALAHDELRALDGKWVRLVVGAFEWSIEEVDRAEADEWWEAHRPASVQVPFLDLSA
;
A
#
# COMPACT_ATOMS: atom_id res chain seq x y z
N MET A 1 9.61 5.32 -20.49
CA MET A 1 10.56 4.24 -20.87
C MET A 1 9.80 3.19 -21.67
N ALA A 2 10.38 2.56 -22.68
CA ALA A 2 9.65 1.66 -23.60
C ALA A 2 9.69 0.17 -23.19
N ALA A 3 10.66 -0.25 -22.38
CA ALA A 3 10.80 -1.63 -21.89
C ALA A 3 11.42 -1.63 -20.49
N LEU A 4 11.17 -2.65 -19.69
CA LEU A 4 11.74 -2.89 -18.36
C LEU A 4 12.61 -4.15 -18.44
N GLY A 5 13.93 -3.97 -18.50
CA GLY A 5 14.87 -5.08 -18.70
C GLY A 5 15.22 -5.84 -17.43
N CYS A 6 14.98 -5.23 -16.27
CA CYS A 6 15.29 -5.82 -14.97
C CYS A 6 14.47 -5.22 -13.84
N GLU A 7 14.64 -5.81 -12.65
CA GLU A 7 14.00 -5.39 -11.41
C GLU A 7 14.28 -3.92 -11.06
N SER A 8 15.53 -3.47 -11.19
CA SER A 8 15.89 -2.08 -10.89
C SER A 8 15.22 -1.05 -11.81
N ASP A 9 14.89 -1.43 -13.05
CA ASP A 9 14.14 -0.53 -13.95
C ASP A 9 12.73 -0.28 -13.41
N PHE A 10 12.05 -1.35 -12.95
CA PHE A 10 10.71 -1.26 -12.38
C PHE A 10 10.74 -0.44 -11.08
N PHE A 11 11.54 -0.85 -10.10
CA PHE A 11 11.58 -0.19 -8.79
C PHE A 11 12.20 1.21 -8.85
N GLY A 12 12.95 1.56 -9.90
CA GLY A 12 13.42 2.92 -10.14
C GLY A 12 12.30 3.89 -10.53
N LEU A 13 11.24 3.39 -11.19
CA LEU A 13 10.13 4.18 -11.72
C LEU A 13 8.84 4.06 -10.89
N ALA A 14 8.64 2.93 -10.21
CA ALA A 14 7.44 2.65 -9.44
C ALA A 14 7.33 3.56 -8.22
N SER A 15 6.11 3.98 -7.91
CA SER A 15 5.77 4.70 -6.68
C SER A 15 5.12 3.76 -5.68
N GLU A 16 5.07 4.21 -4.45
CA GLU A 16 4.14 3.67 -3.47
C GLU A 16 2.70 3.98 -3.95
N PRO A 17 1.71 3.12 -3.67
CA PRO A 17 0.31 3.45 -3.92
C PRO A 17 -0.05 4.75 -3.19
N LEU A 18 -0.95 5.55 -3.79
CA LEU A 18 -1.46 6.77 -3.14
C LEU A 18 -2.28 6.45 -1.87
N ASP A 19 -2.77 5.21 -1.77
CA ASP A 19 -3.47 4.67 -0.61
C ASP A 19 -2.65 3.50 -0.04
N ALA A 20 -2.12 3.66 1.18
CA ALA A 20 -1.25 2.70 1.87
C ALA A 20 -1.98 1.41 2.30
N ALA A 21 -3.26 1.25 1.95
CA ALA A 21 -4.10 0.13 2.34
C ALA A 21 -3.63 -1.25 1.81
N ILE A 22 -2.72 -1.29 0.81
CA ILE A 22 -2.12 -2.54 0.33
C ILE A 22 -0.61 -2.60 0.65
N PRO A 23 -0.22 -3.37 1.68
CA PRO A 23 1.17 -3.56 2.11
C PRO A 23 2.02 -4.17 1.00
N GLY A 24 3.32 -3.84 0.94
CA GLY A 24 4.22 -4.55 0.01
C GLY A 24 4.01 -4.21 -1.47
N ALA A 25 3.11 -3.27 -1.79
CA ALA A 25 2.74 -2.95 -3.16
C ALA A 25 3.65 -1.85 -3.74
N ARG A 26 4.21 -2.05 -4.94
CA ARG A 26 4.80 -0.96 -5.75
C ARG A 26 4.10 -0.88 -7.08
N SER A 27 3.64 0.31 -7.45
CA SER A 27 2.86 0.51 -8.67
C SER A 27 3.62 1.37 -9.67
N LEU A 28 3.74 0.86 -10.90
CA LEU A 28 4.29 1.54 -12.04
C LEU A 28 3.19 1.78 -13.07
N LYS A 29 2.80 3.04 -13.23
CA LYS A 29 1.84 3.42 -14.25
C LYS A 29 2.43 3.29 -15.65
N PHE A 30 1.57 2.91 -16.60
CA PHE A 30 1.90 2.90 -18.02
C PHE A 30 0.81 3.61 -18.83
N VAL A 31 1.19 4.04 -20.03
CA VAL A 31 0.30 4.56 -21.07
C VAL A 31 0.58 3.78 -22.35
N LEU A 32 -0.43 3.16 -22.94
CA LEU A 32 -0.37 2.65 -24.30
C LEU A 32 -1.06 3.64 -25.24
N ASP A 33 -0.34 4.15 -26.23
CA ASP A 33 -0.83 5.13 -27.20
C ASP A 33 -1.25 4.45 -28.51
N ARG A 34 -2.56 4.25 -28.68
CA ARG A 34 -3.14 3.63 -29.88
C ARG A 34 -2.99 4.49 -31.13
N ALA A 35 -2.80 5.81 -30.98
CA ALA A 35 -2.56 6.69 -32.12
C ALA A 35 -1.11 6.64 -32.61
N ASP A 36 -0.16 6.21 -31.77
CA ASP A 36 1.26 6.06 -32.11
C ASP A 36 1.64 4.59 -32.37
N GLY A 37 0.78 3.85 -33.09
CA GLY A 37 1.01 2.45 -33.43
C GLY A 37 1.12 1.53 -32.21
N ASP A 38 0.25 1.75 -31.22
CA ASP A 38 0.20 1.01 -29.95
C ASP A 38 1.49 1.09 -29.12
N SER A 39 2.19 2.23 -29.20
CA SER A 39 3.42 2.47 -28.45
C SER A 39 3.18 2.46 -26.94
N LEU A 40 3.97 1.66 -26.22
CA LEU A 40 3.92 1.54 -24.77
C LEU A 40 4.93 2.46 -24.08
N TYR A 41 4.48 3.16 -23.05
CA TYR A 41 5.32 4.00 -22.20
C TYR A 41 5.10 3.67 -20.72
N PHE A 42 6.13 3.17 -20.06
CA PHE A 42 6.22 3.16 -18.60
C PHE A 42 6.56 4.56 -18.10
N GLN A 43 5.68 5.15 -17.28
CA GLN A 43 5.87 6.49 -16.74
C GLN A 43 6.62 6.44 -15.42
N ASN A 44 7.47 7.43 -15.15
CA ASN A 44 8.05 7.60 -13.82
C ASN A 44 6.94 8.01 -12.85
N SER A 45 6.44 7.06 -12.07
CA SER A 45 5.29 7.23 -11.19
C SER A 45 5.61 8.05 -9.93
N ARG A 46 6.90 8.24 -9.63
CA ARG A 46 7.37 9.15 -8.57
C ARG A 46 7.36 10.61 -9.02
N LYS A 47 7.50 10.85 -10.33
CA LYS A 47 7.50 12.20 -10.92
C LYS A 47 6.11 12.61 -11.40
N TYR A 48 5.39 11.69 -12.02
CA TYR A 48 4.06 11.90 -12.61
C TYR A 48 3.03 11.11 -11.82
N LEU A 49 2.27 11.80 -10.97
CA LEU A 49 1.36 11.17 -10.03
C LEU A 49 0.13 10.61 -10.75
N VAL A 50 -0.30 11.26 -11.83
CA VAL A 50 -1.43 10.84 -12.68
C VAL A 50 -1.00 10.72 -14.15
N HIS A 51 -1.68 9.88 -14.93
CA HIS A 51 -1.35 9.65 -16.35
C HIS A 51 -1.42 10.93 -17.19
N TRP A 52 -2.37 11.82 -16.89
CA TRP A 52 -2.52 13.07 -17.64
C TRP A 52 -1.26 13.94 -17.60
N GLU A 53 -0.58 14.06 -16.46
CA GLU A 53 0.64 14.88 -16.35
C GLU A 53 1.72 14.36 -17.31
N PHE A 54 1.91 13.03 -17.34
CA PHE A 54 2.85 12.39 -18.25
C PHE A 54 2.43 12.54 -19.72
N ALA A 55 1.18 12.22 -20.05
CA ALA A 55 0.67 12.27 -21.41
C ALA A 55 0.69 13.71 -21.97
N SER A 56 0.27 14.69 -21.18
CA SER A 56 0.24 16.11 -21.56
C SER A 56 1.64 16.64 -21.82
N GLU A 57 2.63 16.31 -20.97
CA GLU A 57 4.00 16.78 -21.15
C GLU A 57 4.73 16.10 -22.32
N HIS A 58 4.53 14.79 -22.51
CA HIS A 58 5.39 13.99 -23.40
C HIS A 58 4.71 13.52 -24.69
N LEU A 59 3.39 13.32 -24.68
CA LEU A 59 2.64 12.66 -25.76
C LEU A 59 1.69 13.62 -26.51
N SER A 60 1.66 14.91 -26.15
CA SER A 60 0.79 15.89 -26.78
C SER A 60 1.37 16.41 -28.11
N GLY A 61 0.60 16.25 -29.18
CA GLY A 61 0.95 16.78 -30.51
C GLY A 61 2.04 15.98 -31.23
N ARG A 62 2.98 16.67 -31.88
CA ARG A 62 4.12 16.08 -32.63
C ARG A 62 3.73 15.11 -33.75
N GLY A 63 2.65 15.44 -34.48
CA GLY A 63 2.10 14.59 -35.54
C GLY A 63 0.99 13.67 -35.06
N LEU A 64 0.74 13.62 -33.75
CA LEU A 64 -0.39 12.94 -33.13
C LEU A 64 -1.42 13.97 -32.62
N PRO A 65 -2.63 13.53 -32.23
CA PRO A 65 -3.61 14.41 -31.59
C PRO A 65 -3.04 15.14 -30.36
N VAL A 66 -3.59 16.32 -30.06
CA VAL A 66 -3.23 17.06 -28.85
C VAL A 66 -3.89 16.37 -27.65
N VAL A 67 -3.15 16.21 -26.55
CA VAL A 67 -3.71 15.75 -25.28
C VAL A 67 -4.57 16.87 -24.70
N PRO A 68 -5.86 16.63 -24.39
CA PRO A 68 -6.76 17.68 -23.93
C PRO A 68 -6.48 18.06 -22.46
N ASP A 69 -7.23 19.04 -21.94
CA ASP A 69 -7.18 19.39 -20.52
C ASP A 69 -7.62 18.21 -19.62
N LEU A 70 -7.22 18.23 -18.36
CA LEU A 70 -7.40 17.11 -17.42
C LEU A 70 -8.86 16.59 -17.33
N PRO A 71 -9.89 17.44 -17.15
CA PRO A 71 -11.29 17.00 -17.20
C PRO A 71 -11.64 16.24 -18.47
N SER A 72 -11.37 16.83 -19.63
CA SER A 72 -11.65 16.22 -20.94
C SER A 72 -10.88 14.92 -21.13
N PHE A 73 -9.61 14.86 -20.74
CA PHE A 73 -8.79 13.65 -20.78
C PHE A 73 -9.38 12.53 -19.94
N ASN A 74 -9.82 12.83 -18.72
CA ASN A 74 -10.42 11.81 -17.87
C ASN A 74 -11.75 11.30 -18.46
N GLU A 75 -12.56 12.19 -19.05
CA GLU A 75 -13.81 11.81 -19.69
C GLU A 75 -13.59 10.96 -20.95
N THR A 76 -12.55 11.23 -21.74
CA THR A 76 -12.29 10.46 -22.96
C THR A 76 -11.49 9.19 -22.69
N GLU A 77 -10.39 9.27 -21.96
CA GLU A 77 -9.39 8.20 -21.87
C GLU A 77 -9.72 7.11 -20.84
N TYR A 78 -10.76 7.28 -20.03
CA TYR A 78 -11.31 6.19 -19.20
C TYR A 78 -12.62 5.60 -19.73
N TYR A 79 -13.35 6.32 -20.60
CA TYR A 79 -14.73 5.94 -20.94
C TYR A 79 -15.01 5.73 -22.44
N SER A 80 -14.21 6.32 -23.34
CA SER A 80 -14.50 6.23 -24.78
C SER A 80 -13.99 4.91 -25.39
N PRO A 81 -14.77 4.21 -26.23
CA PRO A 81 -14.30 3.03 -26.96
C PRO A 81 -13.27 3.36 -28.05
N ASP A 82 -13.25 4.60 -28.54
CA ASP A 82 -12.29 5.08 -29.55
C ASP A 82 -11.14 5.89 -28.92
N ARG A 83 -10.98 5.79 -27.59
CA ARG A 83 -9.94 6.52 -26.84
C ARG A 83 -8.55 6.24 -27.38
N ARG A 84 -7.69 7.25 -27.31
CA ARG A 84 -6.31 7.15 -27.78
C ARG A 84 -5.46 6.33 -26.82
N PHE A 85 -5.64 6.55 -25.53
CA PHE A 85 -4.79 5.96 -24.52
C PHE A 85 -5.49 4.82 -23.79
N VAL A 86 -4.76 3.72 -23.59
CA VAL A 86 -5.11 2.73 -22.56
C VAL A 86 -4.22 3.00 -21.35
N LEU A 87 -4.86 3.33 -20.23
CA LEU A 87 -4.20 3.81 -19.02
C LEU A 87 -4.26 2.72 -17.95
N GLY A 88 -3.13 2.35 -17.39
CA GLY A 88 -3.11 1.35 -16.32
C GLY A 88 -1.86 1.43 -15.48
N ALA A 89 -1.68 0.41 -14.65
CA ALA A 89 -0.49 0.19 -13.87
C ALA A 89 -0.10 -1.28 -13.84
N VAL A 90 1.17 -1.53 -13.59
CA VAL A 90 1.65 -2.81 -13.08
C VAL A 90 1.97 -2.62 -11.61
N THR A 91 1.32 -3.39 -10.75
CA THR A 91 1.57 -3.40 -9.32
C THR A 91 2.27 -4.70 -8.94
N PHE A 92 3.43 -4.58 -8.31
CA PHE A 92 4.09 -5.71 -7.67
C PHE A 92 3.61 -5.79 -6.23
N TYR A 93 3.05 -6.93 -5.84
CA TYR A 93 2.64 -7.24 -4.47
C TYR A 93 3.64 -8.21 -3.85
N GLU A 94 4.34 -7.78 -2.80
CA GLU A 94 5.16 -8.67 -1.98
C GLU A 94 4.28 -9.69 -1.24
N THR A 95 4.70 -10.95 -1.24
CA THR A 95 4.05 -12.05 -0.53
C THR A 95 5.04 -12.68 0.44
N SER A 96 4.54 -13.20 1.56
CA SER A 96 5.39 -13.81 2.59
C SER A 96 5.70 -15.26 2.24
N GLY A 97 6.98 -15.57 2.05
CA GLY A 97 7.46 -16.94 1.80
C GLY A 97 7.23 -17.50 0.40
N GLU A 98 6.63 -16.73 -0.51
CA GLU A 98 6.37 -17.08 -1.91
C GLU A 98 6.94 -15.98 -2.84
N PRO A 99 7.08 -16.24 -4.15
CA PRO A 99 7.35 -15.18 -5.12
C PRO A 99 6.23 -14.14 -5.12
N GLY A 100 6.59 -12.86 -5.13
CA GLY A 100 5.62 -11.76 -5.23
C GLY A 100 4.80 -11.81 -6.52
N ILE A 101 3.66 -11.13 -6.52
CA ILE A 101 2.68 -11.15 -7.62
C ILE A 101 2.84 -9.89 -8.48
N TRP A 102 2.99 -10.08 -9.80
CA TRP A 102 2.95 -9.00 -10.79
C TRP A 102 1.54 -8.87 -11.35
N ALA A 103 0.84 -7.80 -10.99
CA ALA A 103 -0.55 -7.57 -11.37
C ALA A 103 -0.65 -6.39 -12.36
N PHE A 104 -1.20 -6.67 -13.54
CA PHE A 104 -1.68 -5.66 -14.48
C PHE A 104 -3.06 -5.18 -14.03
N GLU A 105 -3.21 -3.87 -13.88
CA GLU A 105 -4.40 -3.25 -13.29
C GLU A 105 -4.86 -2.05 -14.13
N LEU A 106 -6.18 -1.93 -14.28
CA LEU A 106 -6.84 -0.72 -14.76
C LEU A 106 -7.59 -0.06 -13.59
N SER A 107 -7.97 1.20 -13.73
CA SER A 107 -8.85 1.84 -12.76
C SER A 107 -10.20 1.11 -12.69
N GLY A 108 -10.77 0.96 -11.49
CA GLY A 108 -12.04 0.22 -11.33
C GLY A 108 -13.24 0.85 -12.06
N TYR A 109 -13.15 2.12 -12.44
CA TYR A 109 -14.13 2.86 -13.23
C TYR A 109 -13.80 2.93 -14.73
N ASP A 110 -12.70 2.34 -15.17
CA ASP A 110 -12.31 2.28 -16.58
C ASP A 110 -13.25 1.35 -17.35
N THR A 111 -13.71 1.78 -18.53
CA THR A 111 -14.61 1.00 -19.40
C THR A 111 -13.88 0.39 -20.60
N ALA A 112 -12.60 0.05 -20.44
CA ALA A 112 -11.81 -0.70 -21.43
C ALA A 112 -12.59 -1.93 -21.91
N THR A 113 -12.58 -2.21 -23.21
CA THR A 113 -13.09 -3.48 -23.72
C THR A 113 -12.05 -4.57 -23.52
N ALA A 114 -12.46 -5.84 -23.62
CA ALA A 114 -11.54 -6.98 -23.57
C ALA A 114 -10.42 -6.86 -24.61
N GLU A 115 -10.68 -6.29 -25.79
CA GLU A 115 -9.64 -6.06 -26.81
C GLU A 115 -8.59 -5.03 -26.37
N MET A 116 -9.01 -3.96 -25.69
CA MET A 116 -8.07 -2.97 -25.14
C MET A 116 -7.25 -3.55 -23.98
N MET A 117 -7.91 -4.32 -23.12
CA MET A 117 -7.28 -5.02 -22.01
C MET A 117 -6.23 -6.01 -22.52
N GLU A 118 -6.57 -6.84 -23.51
CA GLU A 118 -5.64 -7.78 -24.14
C GLU A 118 -4.46 -7.04 -24.80
N LEU A 119 -4.72 -5.99 -25.58
CA LEU A 119 -3.69 -5.21 -26.26
C LEU A 119 -2.66 -4.67 -25.27
N ALA A 120 -3.12 -4.00 -24.22
CA ALA A 120 -2.25 -3.42 -23.22
C ALA A 120 -1.54 -4.47 -22.37
N PHE A 121 -2.24 -5.55 -21.98
CA PHE A 121 -1.64 -6.66 -21.25
C PHE A 121 -0.48 -7.29 -22.02
N ARG A 122 -0.69 -7.64 -23.29
CA ARG A 122 0.34 -8.25 -24.14
C ARG A 122 1.50 -7.30 -24.42
N ALA A 123 1.23 -6.00 -24.61
CA ALA A 123 2.28 -5.00 -24.77
C ALA A 123 3.18 -4.92 -23.52
N VAL A 124 2.58 -4.87 -22.33
CA VAL A 124 3.32 -4.85 -21.05
C VAL A 124 4.09 -6.16 -20.86
N ALA A 125 3.46 -7.31 -21.08
CA ALA A 125 4.10 -8.61 -20.94
C ALA A 125 5.31 -8.77 -21.88
N GLY A 126 5.20 -8.32 -23.14
CA GLY A 126 6.30 -8.39 -24.10
C GLY A 126 7.45 -7.41 -23.83
N ALA A 127 7.19 -6.35 -23.05
CA ALA A 127 8.15 -5.28 -22.78
C ALA A 127 8.80 -5.36 -21.39
N ALA A 128 8.43 -6.33 -20.54
CA ALA A 128 8.90 -6.43 -19.17
C ALA A 128 9.58 -7.77 -18.86
N TYR A 129 10.65 -7.74 -18.06
CA TYR A 129 11.39 -8.94 -17.65
C TYR A 129 10.53 -9.96 -16.87
N PHE A 130 9.45 -9.50 -16.24
CA PHE A 130 8.47 -10.33 -15.53
C PHE A 130 7.28 -10.75 -16.40
N GLY A 131 7.33 -10.56 -17.72
CA GLY A 131 6.18 -10.77 -18.62
C GLY A 131 5.49 -12.12 -18.49
N GLU A 132 6.27 -13.21 -18.33
CA GLU A 132 5.77 -14.57 -18.11
C GLU A 132 5.05 -14.76 -16.76
N LEU A 133 5.30 -13.87 -15.80
CA LEU A 133 4.73 -13.87 -14.46
C LEU A 133 3.56 -12.89 -14.31
N LEU A 134 3.31 -12.05 -15.32
CA LEU A 134 2.28 -11.02 -15.27
C LEU A 134 0.89 -11.66 -15.23
N ARG A 135 0.03 -11.17 -14.33
CA ARG A 135 -1.37 -11.59 -14.20
C ARG A 135 -2.29 -10.39 -14.29
N PHE A 136 -3.47 -10.57 -14.87
CA PHE A 136 -4.50 -9.53 -14.91
C PHE A 136 -5.25 -9.53 -13.58
N HIS A 137 -5.28 -8.39 -12.89
CA HIS A 137 -6.04 -8.22 -11.66
C HIS A 137 -7.22 -7.26 -11.91
N PRO A 138 -8.47 -7.75 -11.91
CA PRO A 138 -9.64 -6.90 -12.05
C PRO A 138 -9.88 -6.12 -10.74
N THR A 139 -9.92 -4.79 -10.85
CA THR A 139 -10.02 -3.87 -9.71
C THR A 139 -11.47 -3.48 -9.36
N SER A 140 -12.45 -4.00 -10.11
CA SER A 140 -13.89 -3.85 -9.83
C SER A 140 -14.69 -5.00 -10.46
N GLU A 141 -15.94 -5.18 -10.03
CA GLU A 141 -16.87 -6.16 -10.63
C GLU A 141 -17.12 -5.90 -12.11
N ALA A 142 -17.18 -4.62 -12.52
CA ALA A 142 -17.36 -4.25 -13.93
C ALA A 142 -16.14 -4.64 -14.78
N VAL A 143 -14.93 -4.40 -14.26
CA VAL A 143 -13.69 -4.81 -14.93
C VAL A 143 -13.58 -6.33 -14.98
N LEU A 144 -13.98 -7.04 -13.91
CA LEU A 144 -14.01 -8.50 -13.88
C LEU A 144 -14.93 -9.07 -14.97
N LEU A 145 -16.14 -8.55 -15.11
CA LEU A 145 -17.11 -9.02 -16.11
C LEU A 145 -16.60 -8.89 -17.55
N GLU A 146 -15.86 -7.80 -17.84
CA GLU A 146 -15.24 -7.64 -19.16
C GLU A 146 -14.00 -8.53 -19.30
N ALA A 147 -13.20 -8.69 -18.24
CA ALA A 147 -12.02 -9.55 -18.21
C ALA A 147 -12.36 -11.05 -18.42
N GLU A 148 -13.57 -11.49 -18.08
CA GLU A 148 -14.06 -12.85 -18.41
C GLU A 148 -14.06 -13.16 -19.92
N ARG A 149 -14.02 -12.13 -20.77
CA ARG A 149 -13.95 -12.25 -22.23
C ARG A 149 -12.52 -12.31 -22.76
N LEU A 150 -11.51 -12.11 -21.91
CA LEU A 150 -10.11 -12.22 -22.30
C LEU A 150 -9.77 -13.64 -22.75
N PRO A 151 -8.78 -13.79 -23.65
CA PRO A 151 -8.22 -15.09 -23.98
C PRO A 151 -7.76 -15.86 -22.74
N ARG A 152 -7.98 -17.18 -22.73
CA ARG A 152 -7.67 -18.06 -21.59
C ARG A 152 -6.18 -18.12 -21.23
N ASP A 153 -5.29 -17.70 -22.12
CA ASP A 153 -3.85 -17.61 -21.90
C ASP A 153 -3.44 -16.37 -21.11
N ILE A 154 -4.35 -15.42 -20.86
CA ILE A 154 -4.11 -14.30 -19.94
C ILE A 154 -4.52 -14.74 -18.53
N PRO A 155 -3.55 -15.01 -17.63
CA PRO A 155 -3.87 -15.46 -16.29
C PRO A 155 -4.52 -14.33 -15.49
N ILE A 156 -5.63 -14.63 -14.83
CA ILE A 156 -6.31 -13.71 -13.91
C ILE A 156 -5.90 -14.05 -12.48
N VAL A 157 -5.63 -13.03 -11.66
CA VAL A 157 -5.43 -13.16 -10.21
C VAL A 157 -6.55 -12.42 -9.50
N ALA A 158 -7.19 -13.08 -8.53
CA ALA A 158 -8.25 -12.46 -7.74
C ALA A 158 -7.65 -11.61 -6.61
N THR A 159 -8.38 -10.59 -6.17
CA THR A 159 -8.02 -9.81 -4.98
C THR A 159 -7.75 -10.73 -3.79
N ASP A 160 -8.64 -11.67 -3.48
CA ASP A 160 -8.44 -12.60 -2.35
C ASP A 160 -7.13 -13.41 -2.45
N GLU A 161 -6.68 -13.76 -3.66
CA GLU A 161 -5.39 -14.46 -3.87
C GLU A 161 -4.20 -13.55 -3.59
N ILE A 162 -4.25 -12.29 -4.05
CA ILE A 162 -3.23 -11.28 -3.74
C ILE A 162 -3.11 -11.08 -2.24
N PHE A 163 -4.23 -10.95 -1.53
CA PHE A 163 -4.26 -10.67 -0.10
C PHE A 163 -4.06 -11.92 0.78
N ALA A 164 -4.27 -13.13 0.25
CA ALA A 164 -4.01 -14.37 0.98
C ALA A 164 -2.53 -14.55 1.33
N GLY A 165 -1.62 -14.01 0.50
CA GLY A 165 -0.16 -14.06 0.72
C GLY A 165 0.41 -12.88 1.52
N ILE A 166 -0.43 -11.94 1.96
CA ILE A 166 -0.01 -10.76 2.71
C ILE A 166 -0.18 -11.02 4.21
N ASP A 167 0.95 -11.22 4.90
CA ASP A 167 0.98 -11.38 6.35
C ASP A 167 1.09 -10.05 7.07
N TYR A 168 1.79 -9.07 6.50
CA TYR A 168 2.05 -7.77 7.11
C TYR A 168 1.14 -6.67 6.56
N GLN A 169 0.64 -5.77 7.42
CA GLN A 169 -0.12 -4.60 7.02
C GLN A 169 0.29 -3.32 7.77
N PRO A 170 0.91 -2.31 7.12
CA PRO A 170 1.18 -1.03 7.74
C PRO A 170 -0.07 -0.18 7.78
N LEU A 171 -0.47 0.23 8.97
CA LEU A 171 -1.68 1.02 9.18
C LEU A 171 -1.34 2.45 9.59
N ASN A 172 -0.36 2.61 10.48
CA ASN A 172 0.24 3.89 10.79
C ASN A 172 1.77 3.77 10.83
N LEU A 173 2.42 4.44 9.88
CA LEU A 173 3.86 4.46 9.69
C LEU A 173 4.51 5.31 10.77
N ALA A 174 5.30 4.69 11.64
CA ALA A 174 6.00 5.37 12.71
C ALA A 174 7.09 4.49 13.31
N THR A 175 7.89 5.09 14.19
CA THR A 175 8.86 4.40 15.03
C THR A 175 8.52 4.67 16.49
N ALA A 176 8.61 3.64 17.34
CA ALA A 176 8.50 3.80 18.78
C ALA A 176 9.45 2.88 19.53
N LEU A 177 9.91 3.33 20.70
CA LEU A 177 10.61 2.51 21.67
C LEU A 177 9.70 2.23 22.86
N GLY A 178 9.54 0.96 23.21
CA GLY A 178 8.66 0.54 24.29
C GLY A 178 8.92 -0.88 24.74
N ARG A 179 8.25 -1.31 25.80
CA ARG A 179 8.31 -2.70 26.27
C ARG A 179 7.32 -3.54 25.49
N LEU A 180 7.77 -4.62 24.86
CA LEU A 180 6.89 -5.53 24.13
C LEU A 180 6.05 -6.35 25.11
N ALA A 181 4.73 -6.37 24.92
CA ALA A 181 3.81 -7.13 25.77
C ALA A 181 2.75 -7.87 24.93
N PHE A 182 2.65 -9.18 25.13
CA PHE A 182 1.61 -10.00 24.52
C PHE A 182 0.38 -10.04 25.41
N VAL A 183 -0.77 -9.60 24.87
CA VAL A 183 -2.04 -9.55 25.59
C VAL A 183 -3.15 -9.98 24.63
N ARG A 184 -4.14 -10.76 25.07
CA ARG A 184 -5.33 -10.99 24.23
C ARG A 184 -6.23 -9.76 24.32
N ALA A 185 -6.92 -9.41 23.24
CA ALA A 185 -7.80 -8.24 23.24
C ALA A 185 -8.88 -8.32 24.33
N ASP A 186 -9.37 -9.52 24.68
CA ASP A 186 -10.32 -9.74 25.79
C ASP A 186 -9.71 -9.48 27.18
N ASP A 187 -8.40 -9.63 27.34
CA ASP A 187 -7.71 -9.53 28.62
C ASP A 187 -7.21 -8.10 28.88
N LEU A 188 -7.40 -7.16 27.94
CA LEU A 188 -6.92 -5.77 28.05
C LEU A 188 -7.55 -5.00 29.22
N GLU A 189 -8.81 -5.31 29.58
CA GLU A 189 -9.49 -4.68 30.72
C GLU A 189 -8.85 -5.08 32.06
N ASP A 190 -8.31 -6.29 32.14
CA ASP A 190 -7.72 -6.88 33.36
C ASP A 190 -6.18 -6.82 33.37
N SER A 191 -5.56 -6.44 32.24
CA SER A 191 -4.10 -6.39 32.08
C SER A 191 -3.56 -4.97 32.18
N PHE A 192 -2.44 -4.79 32.88
CA PHE A 192 -1.77 -3.50 32.92
C PHE A 192 -0.85 -3.32 31.71
N VAL A 193 -1.35 -2.59 30.70
CA VAL A 193 -0.55 -2.03 29.60
C VAL A 193 -0.59 -0.51 29.68
N GLY A 194 0.59 0.10 29.63
CA GLY A 194 0.80 1.53 29.79
C GLY A 194 1.34 2.20 28.53
N PHE A 195 1.48 3.52 28.62
CA PHE A 195 1.91 4.39 27.52
C PHE A 195 3.30 4.08 26.96
N ARG A 196 4.09 3.25 27.65
CA ARG A 196 5.43 2.79 27.23
C ARG A 196 5.45 1.36 26.70
N ASP A 197 4.32 0.68 26.68
CA ASP A 197 4.23 -0.67 26.14
C ASP A 197 3.93 -0.61 24.63
N ILE A 198 4.48 -1.56 23.89
CA ILE A 198 4.09 -1.91 22.52
C ILE A 198 3.36 -3.24 22.64
N VAL A 199 2.10 -3.28 22.24
CA VAL A 199 1.25 -4.46 22.49
C VAL A 199 1.13 -5.34 21.26
N VAL A 200 1.19 -6.65 21.46
CA VAL A 200 0.86 -7.68 20.46
C VAL A 200 -0.46 -8.31 20.84
N LEU A 201 -1.46 -8.19 19.97
CA LEU A 201 -2.85 -8.60 20.21
C LEU A 201 -3.30 -9.67 19.20
N ASP A 202 -4.25 -10.51 19.58
CA ASP A 202 -4.89 -11.47 18.67
C ASP A 202 -5.78 -10.79 17.62
N ARG A 203 -6.38 -9.64 17.96
CA ARG A 203 -7.31 -8.90 17.10
C ARG A 203 -7.36 -7.43 17.45
N VAL A 204 -8.11 -6.66 16.65
CA VAL A 204 -8.37 -5.25 16.96
C VAL A 204 -9.24 -5.16 18.22
N PRO A 205 -8.81 -4.46 19.28
CA PRO A 205 -9.60 -4.32 20.48
C PRO A 205 -10.69 -3.26 20.30
N ASN A 206 -11.79 -3.38 21.05
CA ASN A 206 -12.84 -2.37 21.07
C ASN A 206 -12.38 -1.06 21.73
N ASP A 207 -11.58 -1.19 22.78
CA ASP A 207 -10.96 -0.07 23.49
C ASP A 207 -9.51 -0.42 23.84
N ILE A 208 -8.65 0.59 23.89
CA ILE A 208 -7.25 0.44 24.25
C ILE A 208 -6.75 1.69 24.97
N THR A 209 -6.02 1.47 26.05
CA THR A 209 -5.32 2.54 26.75
C THR A 209 -4.27 3.20 25.82
N VAL A 210 -3.67 4.30 26.27
CA VAL A 210 -2.54 4.87 25.53
C VAL A 210 -1.37 3.89 25.62
N VAL A 211 -0.86 3.48 24.47
CA VAL A 211 0.31 2.61 24.28
C VAL A 211 1.24 3.24 23.24
N SER A 212 2.51 2.83 23.23
CA SER A 212 3.54 3.32 22.31
C SER A 212 3.48 2.68 20.93
N GLY A 213 2.79 1.54 20.77
CA GLY A 213 2.61 0.88 19.48
C GLY A 213 1.67 -0.32 19.56
N ILE A 214 1.13 -0.73 18.42
CA ILE A 214 0.15 -1.83 18.31
C ILE A 214 0.51 -2.76 17.16
N ILE A 215 0.54 -4.06 17.42
CA ILE A 215 0.66 -5.14 16.45
C ILE A 215 -0.58 -6.05 16.62
N THR A 216 -1.43 -6.20 15.61
CA THR A 216 -2.60 -7.11 15.66
C THR A 216 -2.43 -8.33 14.75
N ALA A 217 -2.79 -9.52 15.22
CA ALA A 217 -2.78 -10.72 14.36
C ALA A 217 -3.89 -10.71 13.29
N GLU A 218 -4.99 -10.00 13.55
CA GLU A 218 -6.03 -9.69 12.57
C GLU A 218 -5.65 -8.46 11.72
N LEU A 219 -5.89 -8.54 10.42
CA LEU A 219 -5.76 -7.39 9.52
C LEU A 219 -6.91 -6.41 9.76
N GLN A 220 -6.62 -5.12 9.68
CA GLN A 220 -7.56 -4.05 9.98
C GLN A 220 -8.04 -3.36 8.70
N THR A 221 -9.19 -2.70 8.75
CA THR A 221 -9.52 -1.69 7.75
C THR A 221 -8.68 -0.42 8.02
N PRO A 222 -8.23 0.32 6.99
CA PRO A 222 -7.42 1.54 7.19
C PRO A 222 -8.08 2.61 8.07
N LEU A 223 -9.42 2.65 8.10
CA LEU A 223 -10.20 3.61 8.90
C LEU A 223 -10.68 3.03 10.25
N SER A 224 -10.09 1.95 10.74
CA SER A 224 -10.42 1.40 12.07
C SER A 224 -10.22 2.47 13.15
N HIS A 225 -11.09 2.49 14.17
CA HIS A 225 -11.00 3.46 15.27
C HIS A 225 -9.62 3.42 15.95
N VAL A 226 -9.04 2.24 16.10
CA VAL A 226 -7.69 2.03 16.64
C VAL A 226 -6.61 2.65 15.74
N ASN A 227 -6.76 2.55 14.41
CA ASN A 227 -5.80 3.18 13.50
C ASN A 227 -5.87 4.71 13.56
N VAL A 228 -7.08 5.28 13.61
CA VAL A 228 -7.28 6.73 13.78
C VAL A 228 -6.65 7.22 15.09
N LEU A 229 -6.78 6.47 16.19
CA LEU A 229 -6.10 6.80 17.45
C LEU A 229 -4.58 6.78 17.30
N SER A 230 -4.04 5.81 16.58
CA SER A 230 -2.60 5.68 16.34
C SER A 230 -2.06 6.83 15.49
N GLN A 231 -2.79 7.22 14.44
CA GLN A 231 -2.48 8.41 13.61
C GLN A 231 -2.46 9.69 14.44
N ASN A 232 -3.49 9.91 15.26
CA ASN A 232 -3.58 11.09 16.13
C ASN A 232 -2.44 11.18 17.15
N ARG A 233 -1.88 10.04 17.54
CA ARG A 233 -0.78 9.95 18.53
C ARG A 233 0.60 9.86 17.89
N GLY A 234 0.68 9.62 16.58
CA GLY A 234 1.94 9.36 15.88
C GLY A 234 2.62 8.05 16.29
N THR A 235 1.86 7.05 16.76
CA THR A 235 2.40 5.77 17.24
C THR A 235 2.26 4.66 16.19
N PRO A 236 3.23 3.75 16.04
CA PRO A 236 3.15 2.67 15.06
C PRO A 236 1.92 1.78 15.26
N ASN A 237 1.24 1.45 14.15
CA ASN A 237 0.16 0.47 14.12
C ASN A 237 0.33 -0.43 12.89
N MET A 238 0.27 -1.74 13.10
CA MET A 238 0.35 -2.73 12.02
C MET A 238 -0.49 -3.98 12.29
N GLY A 239 -0.98 -4.58 11.21
CA GLY A 239 -1.43 -5.96 11.19
C GLY A 239 -0.26 -6.90 10.88
N LEU A 240 -0.20 -8.05 11.53
CA LEU A 240 0.76 -9.12 11.22
C LEU A 240 0.12 -10.49 11.48
N ARG A 241 -0.29 -11.21 10.43
CA ARG A 241 -0.85 -12.55 10.57
C ARG A 241 0.09 -13.44 11.36
N GLY A 242 -0.46 -14.17 12.33
CA GLY A 242 0.34 -15.02 13.19
C GLY A 242 1.24 -14.27 14.19
N ALA A 243 1.07 -12.96 14.42
CA ALA A 243 1.89 -12.19 15.37
C ALA A 243 2.05 -12.85 16.75
N LEU A 244 0.98 -13.46 17.27
CA LEU A 244 1.01 -14.19 18.54
C LEU A 244 1.90 -15.44 18.53
N ALA A 245 2.26 -15.99 17.39
CA ALA A 245 3.14 -17.15 17.27
C ALA A 245 4.47 -16.81 16.57
N HIS A 246 4.71 -15.54 16.26
CA HIS A 246 5.91 -15.11 15.54
C HIS A 246 7.15 -15.24 16.43
N ASP A 247 8.10 -16.08 16.01
CA ASP A 247 9.27 -16.45 16.82
C ASP A 247 10.10 -15.24 17.27
N GLU A 248 10.33 -14.28 16.36
CA GLU A 248 11.08 -13.06 16.67
C GLU A 248 10.39 -12.18 17.71
N LEU A 249 9.05 -12.00 17.59
CA LEU A 249 8.30 -11.22 18.57
C LEU A 249 8.29 -11.94 19.92
N ARG A 250 8.14 -13.28 19.92
CA ARG A 250 8.14 -14.09 21.14
C ARG A 250 9.49 -14.08 21.87
N ALA A 251 10.60 -14.04 21.15
CA ALA A 251 11.93 -13.90 21.73
C ALA A 251 12.16 -12.54 22.44
N LEU A 252 11.30 -11.55 22.16
CA LEU A 252 11.34 -10.20 22.70
C LEU A 252 10.26 -9.91 23.74
N ASP A 253 9.46 -10.91 24.14
CA ASP A 253 8.39 -10.73 25.13
C ASP A 253 8.93 -10.18 26.46
N GLY A 254 8.35 -9.07 26.93
CA GLY A 254 8.75 -8.36 28.13
C GLY A 254 10.02 -7.50 28.00
N LYS A 255 10.68 -7.49 26.85
CA LYS A 255 11.91 -6.71 26.61
C LYS A 255 11.60 -5.30 26.09
N TRP A 256 12.58 -4.41 26.21
CA TRP A 256 12.54 -3.10 25.55
C TRP A 256 12.95 -3.26 24.11
N VAL A 257 12.15 -2.69 23.20
CA VAL A 257 12.33 -2.85 21.76
C VAL A 257 12.16 -1.53 21.04
N ARG A 258 12.84 -1.40 19.90
CA ARG A 258 12.53 -0.42 18.87
C ARG A 258 11.68 -1.11 17.82
N LEU A 259 10.44 -0.64 17.63
CA LEU A 259 9.57 -1.04 16.53
C LEU A 259 9.59 0.03 15.47
N VAL A 260 9.88 -0.35 14.22
CA VAL A 260 9.72 0.49 13.03
C VAL A 260 8.63 -0.14 12.16
N VAL A 261 7.55 0.61 11.91
CA VAL A 261 6.53 0.26 10.94
C VAL A 261 6.79 1.07 9.68
N GLY A 262 7.36 0.42 8.67
CA GLY A 262 7.57 0.98 7.32
C GLY A 262 6.41 0.65 6.39
N ALA A 263 6.45 1.14 5.15
CA ALA A 263 5.36 0.91 4.20
C ALA A 263 5.35 -0.50 3.59
N PHE A 264 6.41 -1.28 3.80
CA PHE A 264 6.64 -2.57 3.13
C PHE A 264 7.17 -3.61 4.09
N GLU A 265 8.10 -3.19 4.93
CA GLU A 265 8.65 -4.00 5.99
C GLU A 265 8.43 -3.34 7.34
N TRP A 266 8.47 -4.17 8.36
CA TRP A 266 8.60 -3.75 9.74
C TRP A 266 9.91 -4.33 10.27
N SER A 267 10.48 -3.68 11.27
CA SER A 267 11.61 -4.23 12.00
C SER A 267 11.40 -4.07 13.49
N ILE A 268 11.94 -5.03 14.23
CA ILE A 268 11.96 -4.99 15.68
C ILE A 268 13.33 -5.42 16.18
N GLU A 269 13.90 -4.67 17.11
CA GLU A 269 15.17 -5.02 17.72
C GLU A 269 15.11 -4.75 19.23
N GLU A 270 15.82 -5.57 20.01
CA GLU A 270 16.02 -5.32 21.43
C GLU A 270 16.89 -4.08 21.61
N VAL A 271 16.43 -3.16 22.47
CA VAL A 271 17.19 -1.99 22.90
C VAL A 271 17.35 -2.03 24.42
N ASP A 272 18.29 -1.26 24.96
CA ASP A 272 18.36 -1.10 26.40
C ASP A 272 17.24 -0.17 26.91
N ARG A 273 16.94 -0.29 28.21
CA ARG A 273 15.91 0.55 28.83
C ARG A 273 16.26 2.04 28.82
N ALA A 274 17.55 2.37 28.94
CA ALA A 274 17.99 3.76 29.03
C ALA A 274 17.77 4.49 27.71
N GLU A 275 18.03 3.83 26.59
CA GLU A 275 17.74 4.29 25.23
C GLU A 275 16.24 4.51 25.03
N ALA A 276 15.40 3.59 25.52
CA ALA A 276 13.95 3.77 25.50
C ALA A 276 13.47 4.93 26.39
N ASP A 277 14.13 5.16 27.53
CA ASP A 277 13.88 6.32 28.41
C ASP A 277 14.24 7.64 27.71
N GLU A 278 15.43 7.72 27.11
CA GLU A 278 15.90 8.91 26.38
C GLU A 278 15.01 9.22 25.17
N TRP A 279 14.64 8.19 24.39
CA TRP A 279 13.73 8.35 23.27
C TRP A 279 12.37 8.88 23.73
N TRP A 280 11.83 8.31 24.81
CA TRP A 280 10.55 8.77 25.36
C TRP A 280 10.61 10.23 25.81
N GLU A 281 11.65 10.66 26.52
CA GLU A 281 11.78 12.05 26.96
C GLU A 281 11.92 13.04 25.78
N ALA A 282 12.52 12.61 24.67
CA ALA A 282 12.61 13.41 23.46
C ALA A 282 11.30 13.49 22.64
N HIS A 283 10.44 12.47 22.73
CA HIS A 283 9.24 12.33 21.88
C HIS A 283 7.90 12.40 22.63
N ARG A 284 7.92 12.50 23.96
CA ARG A 284 6.70 12.64 24.77
C ARG A 284 5.91 13.89 24.35
N PRO A 285 4.57 13.82 24.33
CA PRO A 285 3.73 14.99 24.08
C PRO A 285 4.09 16.14 25.02
N ALA A 286 4.02 17.37 24.51
CA ALA A 286 4.15 18.57 25.33
C ALA A 286 3.14 18.52 26.49
N SER A 287 3.56 18.94 27.68
CA SER A 287 2.67 19.00 28.84
C SER A 287 1.46 19.87 28.49
N VAL A 288 0.26 19.31 28.57
CA VAL A 288 -0.97 20.09 28.45
C VAL A 288 -1.02 21.03 29.65
N GLN A 289 -0.82 22.33 29.40
CA GLN A 289 -1.14 23.34 30.39
C GLN A 289 -2.66 23.44 30.46
N VAL A 290 -3.26 22.84 31.49
CA VAL A 290 -4.66 23.08 31.80
C VAL A 290 -4.75 24.53 32.28
N PRO A 291 -5.48 25.42 31.59
CA PRO A 291 -5.69 26.79 32.09
C PRO A 291 -6.29 26.69 33.48
N PHE A 292 -5.70 27.39 34.45
CA PHE A 292 -6.35 27.53 35.75
C PHE A 292 -7.74 28.11 35.52
N LEU A 293 -8.78 27.40 35.97
CA LEU A 293 -10.13 27.94 36.00
C LEU A 293 -10.07 29.13 36.97
N ASP A 294 -10.21 30.35 36.45
CA ASP A 294 -10.33 31.53 37.29
C ASP A 294 -11.69 31.46 38.02
N LEU A 295 -11.62 31.18 39.32
CA LEU A 295 -12.78 31.08 40.21
C LEU A 295 -13.07 32.39 40.94
N SER A 296 -12.44 33.51 40.56
CA SER A 296 -12.76 34.81 41.15
C SER A 296 -14.06 35.36 40.54
N ALA A 297 -15.14 35.19 41.30
CA ALA A 297 -16.43 35.86 41.12
C ALA A 297 -16.52 37.14 41.96
#